data_AF-A0A7W7QCW3-F1
#
_entry.id   AF-A0A7W7QCW3-F1
#
_cell.length_a   1.000
_cell.length_b   1.000
_cell.length_c   1.000
_cell.angle_alpha   90.00
_cell.angle_beta   90.00
_cell.angle_gamma   90.00
#
_symmetry.space_group_name_H-M   'P 1'
#
loop_
_entity.id
_entity.type
_entity.pdbx_description
1 polymer ?
#
loop_
_entity_poly.entity_id
_entity_poly.type
_entity_poly.pdbx_seq_one_letter_code
_entity_poly.pdbx_strand_id
1 'polypeptide(L)'
;MKPLLFLDIDGVLNPWAAPACPPGYAEHRWRTRKAWLSPAHGHALRALATCADLVWASSWADDANTLAGKALGLPPLPTVTFAGPHADTGPDWKFPAVGRFAYGRPLVWFDDDFELRPGAKDRFLRRRDQPTLLVPVDPAVGLTPARLGAVTG
;
A
#
# COMPACT_ATOMS: atom_id res chain seq x y z
N MET A 1 -11.53 -16.54 -7.34
CA MET A 1 -11.41 -15.55 -6.25
C MET A 1 -10.43 -14.48 -6.70
N LYS A 2 -10.73 -13.19 -6.58
CA LYS A 2 -9.78 -12.12 -6.95
C LYS A 2 -8.56 -12.15 -6.01
N PRO A 3 -7.36 -11.69 -6.42
CA PRO A 3 -6.29 -11.40 -5.47
C PRO A 3 -6.63 -10.16 -4.62
N LEU A 4 -6.05 -10.10 -3.42
CA LEU A 4 -5.99 -8.87 -2.63
C LEU A 4 -4.86 -7.99 -3.15
N LEU A 5 -5.08 -6.68 -3.25
CA LEU A 5 -4.05 -5.71 -3.59
C LEU A 5 -3.91 -4.73 -2.43
N PHE A 6 -2.84 -4.90 -1.66
CA PHE A 6 -2.52 -4.07 -0.50
C PHE A 6 -1.73 -2.83 -0.92
N LEU A 7 -2.14 -1.68 -0.39
CA LEU A 7 -1.59 -0.36 -0.70
C LEU A 7 -1.11 0.32 0.58
N ASP A 8 0.17 0.63 0.68
CA ASP A 8 0.62 1.70 1.57
C ASP A 8 0.37 3.09 0.95
N ILE A 9 0.45 4.12 1.77
CA ILE A 9 0.39 5.53 1.37
C ILE A 9 1.79 6.11 1.32
N ASP A 10 2.47 6.20 2.46
CA ASP A 10 3.81 6.79 2.51
C ASP A 10 4.80 5.88 1.78
N GLY A 11 5.59 6.45 0.87
CA GLY A 11 6.58 5.74 0.07
C GLY A 11 5.99 5.07 -1.17
N VAL A 12 4.68 4.87 -1.21
CA VAL A 12 3.96 4.25 -2.34
C VAL A 12 3.13 5.27 -3.10
N LEU A 13 2.02 5.74 -2.53
CA LEU A 13 1.16 6.76 -3.17
C LEU A 13 1.66 8.17 -2.91
N ASN A 14 2.33 8.38 -1.77
CA ASN A 14 2.96 9.61 -1.34
C ASN A 14 4.48 9.44 -1.39
N PRO A 15 5.16 9.91 -2.46
CA PRO A 15 6.62 9.82 -2.59
C PRO A 15 7.31 10.84 -1.67
N TRP A 16 7.26 10.60 -0.36
CA TRP A 16 7.70 11.54 0.67
C TRP A 16 9.21 11.81 0.64
N ALA A 17 10.00 10.89 0.08
CA ALA A 17 11.45 11.04 -0.03
C ALA A 17 11.88 11.78 -1.31
N ALA A 18 10.93 12.17 -2.17
CA ALA A 18 11.24 12.98 -3.35
C ALA A 18 11.73 14.38 -2.92
N PRO A 19 12.70 14.98 -3.63
CA PRO A 19 13.26 16.29 -3.26
C PRO A 19 12.24 17.44 -3.39
N ALA A 20 11.19 17.25 -4.19
CA ALA A 20 10.07 18.16 -4.38
C ALA A 20 8.82 17.38 -4.83
N CYS A 21 7.65 18.03 -4.78
CA CYS A 21 6.40 17.45 -5.28
C CYS A 21 6.57 17.03 -6.75
N PRO A 22 6.46 15.72 -7.09
CA PRO A 22 6.71 15.29 -8.45
C PRO A 22 5.63 15.80 -9.43
N PRO A 23 5.96 15.94 -10.73
CA PRO A 23 4.98 16.32 -11.74
C PRO A 23 3.75 15.40 -11.74
N GLY A 24 2.55 15.99 -11.81
CA GLY A 24 1.29 15.24 -11.79
C GLY A 24 0.82 14.82 -10.39
N TYR A 25 1.53 15.21 -9.33
CA TYR A 25 1.07 15.13 -7.95
C TYR A 25 0.60 16.51 -7.47
N ALA A 26 -0.34 16.51 -6.53
CA ALA A 26 -0.80 17.70 -5.82
C ALA A 26 -0.54 17.53 -4.32
N GLU A 27 -0.19 18.64 -3.65
CA GLU A 27 -0.07 18.65 -2.20
C GLU A 27 -1.42 18.73 -1.52
N HIS A 28 -1.70 17.74 -0.69
CA HIS A 28 -2.84 17.69 0.21
C HIS A 28 -2.35 17.89 1.64
N ARG A 29 -2.94 18.87 2.32
CA ARG A 29 -2.63 19.17 3.72
C ARG A 29 -3.89 19.10 4.57
N TRP A 30 -3.83 18.27 5.59
CA TRP A 30 -4.85 18.12 6.63
C TRP A 30 -4.28 18.56 7.97
N ARG A 31 -5.10 18.56 9.04
CA ARG A 31 -4.68 19.08 10.35
C ARG A 31 -3.44 18.36 10.91
N THR A 32 -3.32 17.04 10.69
CA THR A 32 -2.27 16.19 11.27
C THR A 32 -1.37 15.52 10.22
N ARG A 33 -1.68 15.66 8.93
CA ARG A 33 -1.02 14.91 7.85
C ARG A 33 -0.80 15.78 6.61
N LYS A 34 0.21 15.41 5.83
CA LYS A 34 0.48 15.96 4.50
C LYS A 34 0.87 14.80 3.58
N ALA A 35 0.40 14.84 2.34
CA ALA A 35 0.82 13.93 1.29
C ALA A 35 0.83 14.61 -0.08
N TRP A 36 1.72 14.18 -0.95
CA TRP A 36 1.63 14.44 -2.38
C TRP A 36 0.89 13.27 -3.02
N LEU A 37 -0.24 13.51 -3.67
CA LEU A 37 -1.05 12.45 -4.29
C LEU A 37 -1.31 12.77 -5.75
N SER A 38 -1.29 11.74 -6.60
CA SER A 38 -1.61 11.88 -8.02
C SER A 38 -3.03 11.42 -8.32
N PRO A 39 -3.90 12.28 -8.92
CA PRO A 39 -5.22 11.85 -9.40
C PRO A 39 -5.16 10.67 -10.39
N ALA A 40 -4.04 10.53 -11.13
CA ALA A 40 -3.81 9.43 -12.05
C ALA A 40 -3.78 8.07 -11.33
N HIS A 41 -3.24 8.01 -10.10
CA HIS A 41 -3.30 6.79 -9.27
C HIS A 41 -4.73 6.40 -8.96
N GLY A 42 -5.59 7.38 -8.65
CA GLY A 42 -7.02 7.12 -8.41
C GLY A 42 -7.70 6.45 -9.61
N HIS A 43 -7.43 6.93 -10.82
CA HIS A 43 -7.95 6.30 -12.05
C HIS A 43 -7.42 4.88 -12.24
N ALA A 44 -6.10 4.68 -12.12
CA ALA A 44 -5.48 3.37 -12.30
C ALA A 44 -5.94 2.35 -11.25
N LEU A 45 -6.04 2.75 -9.98
CA LEU A 45 -6.53 1.90 -8.89
C LEU A 45 -8.00 1.51 -9.09
N ARG A 46 -8.86 2.42 -9.55
CA ARG A 46 -10.25 2.05 -9.91
C ARG A 46 -10.32 1.02 -11.04
N ALA A 47 -9.43 1.11 -12.03
CA ALA A 47 -9.35 0.10 -13.08
C ALA A 47 -8.90 -1.26 -12.49
N LEU A 48 -7.92 -1.27 -11.59
CA LEU A 48 -7.45 -2.48 -10.90
C LEU A 48 -8.52 -3.12 -10.01
N ALA A 49 -9.41 -2.32 -9.41
CA ALA A 49 -10.52 -2.82 -8.59
C ALA A 49 -11.48 -3.76 -9.38
N THR A 50 -11.44 -3.73 -10.72
CA THR A 50 -12.20 -4.66 -11.55
C THR A 50 -11.67 -6.10 -11.46
N CYS A 51 -10.37 -6.29 -11.25
CA CYS A 51 -9.71 -7.61 -11.21
C CYS A 51 -9.09 -7.97 -9.85
N ALA A 52 -8.90 -7.02 -8.94
CA ALA A 52 -8.39 -7.23 -7.58
C ALA A 52 -9.28 -6.55 -6.52
N ASP A 53 -9.24 -7.05 -5.28
CA ASP A 53 -9.85 -6.36 -4.15
C ASP A 53 -8.79 -5.47 -3.48
N LEU A 54 -8.97 -4.15 -3.58
CA LEU A 54 -8.04 -3.18 -2.99
C LEU A 54 -8.19 -3.11 -1.47
N VAL A 55 -7.07 -3.01 -0.75
CA VAL A 55 -7.02 -2.93 0.72
C VAL A 55 -5.95 -1.92 1.14
N TRP A 56 -6.26 -1.05 2.11
CA TRP A 56 -5.26 -0.20 2.73
C TRP A 56 -4.38 -1.01 3.69
N ALA A 57 -3.06 -0.92 3.51
CA ALA A 57 -2.05 -1.49 4.40
C ALA A 57 -1.10 -0.37 4.88
N SER A 58 -1.67 0.67 5.48
CA SER A 58 -0.93 1.88 5.86
C SER A 58 -1.07 2.21 7.35
N SER A 59 -0.04 2.85 7.91
CA SER A 59 -0.07 3.43 9.27
C SER A 59 -1.15 4.50 9.44
N TRP A 60 -1.74 4.98 8.34
CA TRP A 60 -2.86 5.90 8.35
C TRP A 60 -4.15 5.24 8.86
N ALA A 61 -4.23 3.91 8.86
CA ALA A 61 -5.41 3.16 9.29
C ALA A 61 -6.70 3.75 8.66
N ASP A 62 -7.73 4.01 9.46
CA ASP A 62 -9.02 4.50 8.96
C ASP A 62 -8.95 5.92 8.34
N ASP A 63 -7.92 6.72 8.67
CA ASP A 63 -7.68 8.00 7.99
C ASP A 63 -7.39 7.82 6.50
N ALA A 64 -6.90 6.65 6.08
CA ALA A 64 -6.61 6.37 4.68
C ALA A 64 -7.86 6.56 3.81
N ASN A 65 -9.04 6.14 4.27
CA ASN A 65 -10.29 6.32 3.53
C ASN A 65 -10.77 7.78 3.50
N THR A 66 -10.69 8.48 4.62
CA THR A 66 -11.26 9.83 4.75
C THR A 66 -10.37 10.91 4.14
N LEU A 67 -9.06 10.66 4.05
CA LEU A 67 -8.06 11.59 3.53
C LEU A 67 -7.58 11.18 2.13
N ALA A 68 -6.67 10.21 2.04
CA ALA A 68 -6.03 9.82 0.78
C ALA A 68 -7.02 9.22 -0.22
N GLY A 69 -7.88 8.28 0.23
CA GLY A 69 -8.92 7.66 -0.58
C GLY A 69 -9.87 8.70 -1.18
N LYS A 70 -10.34 9.65 -0.37
CA LYS A 70 -11.17 10.77 -0.84
C LYS A 70 -10.43 11.66 -1.85
N ALA A 71 -9.17 12.01 -1.59
CA ALA A 71 -8.36 12.82 -2.50
C ALA A 71 -8.13 12.12 -3.86
N LEU A 72 -8.04 10.80 -3.87
CA LEU A 72 -7.88 9.96 -5.06
C LEU A 72 -9.22 9.59 -5.74
N GLY A 73 -10.36 9.95 -5.14
CA GLY A 73 -11.69 9.58 -5.62
C GLY A 73 -11.95 8.06 -5.55
N LEU A 74 -11.37 7.38 -4.56
CA LEU A 74 -11.60 5.97 -4.30
C LEU A 74 -12.84 5.79 -3.42
N PRO A 75 -13.63 4.71 -3.62
CA PRO A 75 -14.62 4.32 -2.61
C PRO A 75 -13.91 3.90 -1.32
N PRO A 76 -14.62 3.83 -0.18
CA PRO A 76 -14.06 3.24 1.02
C PRO A 76 -13.54 1.83 0.75
N LEU A 77 -12.29 1.58 1.15
CA LEU A 77 -11.63 0.28 1.04
C LEU A 77 -11.52 -0.37 2.42
N PRO A 78 -11.47 -1.70 2.50
CA PRO A 78 -11.04 -2.40 3.70
C PRO A 78 -9.66 -1.91 4.16
N THR A 79 -9.44 -1.86 5.47
CA THR A 79 -8.19 -1.40 6.08
C THR A 79 -7.60 -2.49 6.96
N VAL A 80 -6.31 -2.76 6.81
CA VAL A 80 -5.57 -3.64 7.73
C VAL A 80 -5.35 -2.89 9.04
N THR A 81 -5.82 -3.47 10.14
CA THR A 81 -5.51 -2.98 11.48
C THR A 81 -4.20 -3.59 11.97
N PHE A 82 -3.24 -2.74 12.33
CA PHE A 82 -1.92 -3.19 12.81
C PHE A 82 -1.82 -3.37 14.33
N ALA A 83 -2.88 -3.06 15.09
CA ALA A 83 -2.90 -3.05 16.56
C ALA A 83 -2.41 -4.36 17.24
N GLY A 84 -1.68 -4.20 18.36
CA GLY A 84 -1.07 -5.28 19.14
C GLY A 84 0.23 -4.84 19.85
N PRO A 85 0.81 -5.64 20.78
CA PRO A 85 1.98 -5.26 21.59
C PRO A 85 3.27 -4.95 20.80
N HIS A 86 3.28 -5.25 19.50
CA HIS A 86 4.39 -5.02 18.58
C HIS A 86 3.96 -4.25 17.32
N ALA A 87 2.78 -3.62 17.37
CA ALA A 87 2.10 -2.99 16.26
C ALA A 87 3.01 -1.99 15.58
N ASP A 88 3.33 -0.86 16.18
CA ASP A 88 3.65 0.31 15.33
C ASP A 88 5.12 0.46 14.92
N THR A 89 6.03 -0.39 15.42
CA THR A 89 7.48 -0.29 15.14
C THR A 89 8.26 -1.61 15.26
N GLY A 90 7.60 -2.73 15.57
CA GLY A 90 8.27 -4.02 15.80
C GLY A 90 9.06 -4.52 14.58
N PRO A 91 9.99 -5.48 14.75
CA PRO A 91 10.84 -5.97 13.64
C PRO A 91 10.02 -6.53 12.46
N ASP A 92 8.81 -7.03 12.74
CA ASP A 92 7.92 -7.67 11.76
C ASP A 92 6.80 -6.74 11.27
N TRP A 93 6.94 -5.43 11.45
CA TRP A 93 5.95 -4.41 11.06
C TRP A 93 5.15 -4.77 9.80
N LYS A 94 3.82 -4.60 9.87
CA LYS A 94 2.78 -4.94 8.88
C LYS A 94 2.62 -6.44 8.53
N PHE A 95 3.71 -7.21 8.39
CA PHE A 95 3.67 -8.57 7.83
C PHE A 95 2.69 -9.54 8.53
N PRO A 96 2.64 -9.67 9.87
CA PRO A 96 1.69 -10.56 10.53
C PRO A 96 0.22 -10.16 10.30
N ALA A 97 -0.07 -8.85 10.30
CA ALA A 97 -1.43 -8.34 10.12
C ALA A 97 -1.90 -8.56 8.67
N VAL A 98 -1.06 -8.23 7.68
CA VAL A 98 -1.32 -8.52 6.26
C VAL A 98 -1.52 -10.02 6.04
N GLY A 99 -0.69 -10.87 6.66
CA GLY A 99 -0.80 -12.32 6.56
C GLY A 99 -2.09 -12.88 7.11
N ARG A 100 -2.55 -12.36 8.26
CA ARG A 100 -3.89 -12.70 8.81
C ARG A 100 -5.01 -12.22 7.91
N PHE A 101 -4.93 -10.99 7.42
CA PHE A 101 -5.96 -10.41 6.55
C PHE A 101 -6.09 -11.21 5.24
N ALA A 102 -4.96 -11.63 4.67
CA ALA A 102 -4.89 -12.38 3.42
C ALA A 102 -4.97 -13.91 3.60
N TYR A 103 -5.42 -14.40 4.75
CA TYR A 103 -5.49 -15.84 5.01
C TYR A 103 -6.31 -16.55 3.91
N GLY A 104 -5.72 -17.56 3.27
CA GLY A 104 -6.37 -18.32 2.21
C GLY A 104 -6.51 -17.62 0.86
N ARG A 105 -6.01 -16.38 0.68
CA ARG A 105 -6.17 -15.60 -0.56
C ARG A 105 -4.85 -15.25 -1.23
N PRO A 106 -4.73 -15.25 -2.56
CA PRO A 106 -3.57 -14.68 -3.23
C PRO A 106 -3.49 -13.16 -3.00
N LEU A 107 -2.28 -12.60 -3.00
CA LEU A 107 -2.08 -11.17 -2.77
C LEU A 107 -0.96 -10.55 -3.61
N VAL A 108 -1.12 -9.26 -3.87
CA VAL A 108 -0.09 -8.32 -4.32
C VAL A 108 0.01 -7.22 -3.25
N TRP A 109 1.22 -6.80 -2.88
CA TRP A 109 1.41 -5.76 -1.87
C TRP A 109 2.48 -4.76 -2.30
N PHE A 110 2.10 -3.49 -2.43
CA PHE A 110 2.99 -2.37 -2.67
C PHE A 110 3.37 -1.72 -1.34
N ASP A 111 4.68 -1.67 -1.06
CA ASP A 111 5.25 -1.09 0.16
C ASP A 111 6.72 -0.70 -0.10
N ASP A 112 7.22 0.33 0.57
CA ASP A 112 8.63 0.74 0.53
C ASP A 112 9.47 0.08 1.64
N ASP A 113 8.85 -0.45 2.69
CA ASP A 113 9.56 -0.98 3.87
C ASP A 113 10.20 -2.37 3.67
N PHE A 114 9.93 -3.07 2.56
CA PHE A 114 10.32 -4.48 2.42
C PHE A 114 11.82 -4.74 2.61
N GLU A 115 12.67 -3.88 2.05
CA GLU A 115 14.12 -4.04 2.14
C GLU A 115 14.71 -3.56 3.47
N LEU A 116 13.95 -2.79 4.25
CA LEU A 116 14.31 -2.46 5.63
C LEU A 116 14.11 -3.66 6.57
N ARG A 117 13.39 -4.70 6.12
CA ARG A 117 12.92 -5.82 6.95
C ARG A 117 13.10 -7.18 6.27
N PRO A 118 14.31 -7.53 5.78
CA PRO A 118 14.54 -8.73 4.98
C PRO A 118 14.16 -10.02 5.72
N GLY A 119 14.47 -10.12 7.02
CA GLY A 119 14.11 -11.29 7.81
C GLY A 119 12.59 -11.49 7.99
N ALA A 120 11.83 -10.40 8.10
CA ALA A 120 10.38 -10.45 8.20
C ALA A 120 9.74 -10.79 6.84
N LYS A 121 10.25 -10.18 5.76
CA LYS A 121 9.90 -10.48 4.37
C LYS A 121 10.05 -11.97 4.06
N ASP A 122 11.20 -12.53 4.39
CA ASP A 122 11.50 -13.94 4.16
C ASP A 122 10.60 -14.87 4.98
N ARG A 123 10.38 -14.55 6.27
CA ARG A 123 9.45 -15.31 7.12
C ARG A 123 8.02 -15.24 6.59
N PHE A 124 7.59 -14.09 6.09
CA PHE A 124 6.28 -13.90 5.52
C PHE A 124 6.11 -14.80 4.30
N LEU A 125 7.00 -14.73 3.32
CA LEU A 125 6.92 -15.54 2.10
C LEU A 125 6.95 -17.06 2.39
N ARG A 126 7.81 -17.51 3.31
CA ARG A 126 7.86 -18.94 3.70
C ARG A 126 6.57 -19.47 4.33
N ARG A 127 5.75 -18.61 4.94
CA ARG A 127 4.49 -18.99 5.60
C ARG A 127 3.27 -18.94 4.68
N ARG A 128 3.47 -18.58 3.40
CA ARG A 128 2.39 -18.35 2.45
C ARG A 128 2.27 -19.53 1.50
N ASP A 129 1.11 -20.18 1.52
CA ASP A 129 0.79 -21.24 0.56
C ASP A 129 0.17 -20.69 -0.74
N GLN A 130 -0.38 -19.47 -0.68
CA GLN A 130 -1.06 -18.83 -1.80
C GLN A 130 -0.12 -17.89 -2.56
N PRO A 131 -0.33 -17.71 -3.88
CA PRO A 131 0.45 -16.78 -4.69
C PRO A 131 0.57 -15.41 -4.02
N THR A 132 1.81 -14.96 -3.84
CA THR A 132 2.13 -13.75 -3.08
C THR A 132 3.20 -12.98 -3.84
N LEU A 133 2.88 -11.75 -4.24
CA LEU A 133 3.80 -10.84 -4.90
C LEU A 133 4.03 -9.62 -3.99
N LEU A 134 5.27 -9.44 -3.54
CA LEU A 134 5.70 -8.24 -2.83
C LEU A 134 6.37 -7.30 -3.83
N VAL A 135 5.86 -6.08 -3.95
CA VAL A 135 6.31 -5.09 -4.92
C VAL A 135 7.01 -3.93 -4.20
N PRO A 136 8.35 -3.94 -4.07
CA PRO A 136 9.09 -2.92 -3.33
C PRO A 136 9.07 -1.59 -4.05
N VAL A 137 8.48 -0.55 -3.49
CA VAL A 137 8.42 0.79 -4.10
C VAL A 137 9.55 1.67 -3.59
N ASP A 138 10.16 2.46 -4.48
CA ASP A 138 11.15 3.46 -4.07
C ASP A 138 10.40 4.70 -3.54
N PRO A 139 10.59 5.11 -2.28
CA PRO A 139 9.85 6.22 -1.67
C PRO A 139 10.18 7.59 -2.28
N ALA A 140 11.27 7.72 -3.06
CA ALA A 140 11.57 8.94 -3.79
C ALA A 140 10.85 9.02 -5.15
N VAL A 141 10.34 7.88 -5.64
CA VAL A 141 9.65 7.79 -6.94
C VAL A 141 8.14 7.58 -6.75
N GLY A 142 7.76 6.78 -5.75
CA GLY A 142 6.39 6.32 -5.56
C GLY A 142 5.94 5.32 -6.62
N LEU A 143 4.63 5.07 -6.64
CA LEU A 143 3.99 4.10 -7.52
C LEU A 143 3.95 4.63 -8.96
N THR A 144 4.46 3.84 -9.91
CA THR A 144 4.50 4.23 -11.33
C THR A 144 3.48 3.44 -12.16
N PRO A 145 3.03 3.98 -13.31
CA PRO A 145 2.18 3.24 -14.25
C PRO A 145 2.78 1.91 -14.70
N ALA A 146 4.10 1.85 -14.92
CA ALA A 146 4.80 0.63 -15.30
C ALA A 146 4.70 -0.45 -14.21
N ARG A 147 4.86 -0.07 -12.94
CA ARG A 147 4.71 -1.00 -11.79
C ARG A 147 3.27 -1.48 -11.63
N LEU A 148 2.28 -0.64 -11.90
CA LEU A 148 0.87 -1.04 -11.90
C LEU A 148 0.55 -2.00 -13.06
N GLY A 149 1.10 -1.78 -14.25
CA GLY A 149 0.91 -2.68 -15.40
C GLY A 149 1.54 -4.06 -15.18
N ALA A 150 2.70 -4.12 -14.51
CA ALA A 150 3.42 -5.36 -14.23
C ALA A 150 2.67 -6.34 -13.31
N VAL A 151 1.65 -5.87 -12.56
CA VAL A 151 0.84 -6.74 -11.68
C VAL A 151 -0.50 -7.15 -12.30
N THR A 152 -0.77 -6.72 -13.54
CA THR A 152 -2.03 -6.98 -14.26
C THR A 152 -1.90 -7.93 -15.45
N GLY A 153 -0.67 -8.20 -15.90
CA GLY A 153 -0.37 -9.17 -16.97
C GLY A 153 -0.06 -10.55 -16.39
#